data_AF-A0A315WQ68-F1
#
_entry.id   AF-A0A315WQ68-F1
#
_cell.length_a   1.000
_cell.length_b   1.000
_cell.length_c   1.000
_cell.angle_alpha   90.00
_cell.angle_beta   90.00
_cell.angle_gamma   90.00
#
_symmetry.space_group_name_H-M   'P 1'
#
loop_
_entity.id
_entity.type
_entity.pdbx_description
1 polymer ?
#
loop_
_entity_poly.entity_id
_entity_poly.type
_entity_poly.pdbx_seq_one_letter_code
_entity_poly.pdbx_strand_id
1 'polypeptide(L)'
;MSTLDEEDRREYYRIDDRIALEISPLSAAEALGTDLLQDDSPLFNLLSELHLSEFESQHLLRQLSEKDRTLAAFLKAQNKRIDLLSAVVAQTLLGQLSAPRAVVLSEGGVEFAEARPLAAGARVAVKMVLMPQALGLLLRAKVTHCDKRADGQYEVGTEFVDMTDAQRQLLARYILQRQAQQRRQALDQNDPAASS
;
A
#
# COMPACT_ATOMS: atom_id res chain seq x y z
N MET A 1 -6.39 -20.61 22.57
CA MET A 1 -5.23 -20.16 21.77
C MET A 1 -4.48 -19.17 22.63
N SER A 2 -3.15 -19.25 22.67
CA SER A 2 -2.34 -18.38 23.54
C SER A 2 -2.30 -16.96 22.96
N THR A 3 -2.31 -15.94 23.82
CA THR A 3 -2.12 -14.54 23.40
C THR A 3 -0.78 -14.32 22.71
N LEU A 4 0.22 -15.14 23.05
CA LEU A 4 1.55 -15.18 22.40
C LEU A 4 1.46 -15.65 20.93
N ASP A 5 0.60 -16.61 20.61
CA ASP A 5 0.39 -17.07 19.22
C ASP A 5 -0.31 -15.99 18.37
N GLU A 6 -1.13 -15.14 19.00
CA GLU A 6 -1.77 -14.01 18.33
C GLU A 6 -0.83 -12.83 18.12
N GLU A 7 0.05 -12.53 19.09
CA GLU A 7 1.08 -11.49 18.96
C GLU A 7 2.10 -11.87 17.89
N ASP A 8 2.62 -13.10 17.91
CA ASP A 8 3.54 -13.60 16.87
C ASP A 8 2.89 -13.59 15.47
N ARG A 9 1.60 -13.93 15.37
CA ARG A 9 0.84 -13.80 14.11
C ARG A 9 0.65 -12.35 13.68
N ARG A 10 0.46 -11.40 14.61
CA ARG A 10 0.33 -9.97 14.30
C ARG A 10 1.66 -9.38 13.85
N GLU A 11 2.78 -9.82 14.41
CA GLU A 11 4.13 -9.46 13.94
C GLU A 11 4.41 -10.02 12.54
N TYR A 12 3.89 -11.22 12.23
CA TYR A 12 4.16 -11.89 10.95
C TYR A 12 3.62 -11.14 9.71
N TYR A 13 2.65 -10.22 9.84
CA TYR A 13 2.06 -9.47 8.71
C TYR A 13 2.34 -7.97 8.75
N ARG A 14 3.30 -7.53 9.58
CA ARG A 14 3.75 -6.14 9.65
C ARG A 14 5.08 -5.96 8.92
N ILE A 15 5.28 -4.79 8.35
CA ILE A 15 6.56 -4.36 7.78
C ILE A 15 6.88 -2.93 8.21
N ASP A 16 8.15 -2.68 8.49
CA ASP A 16 8.70 -1.32 8.46
C ASP A 16 8.94 -0.94 7.00
N ASP A 17 8.43 0.22 6.58
CA ASP A 17 8.66 0.72 5.22
C ASP A 17 8.81 2.24 5.16
N ARG A 18 9.23 2.75 4.00
CA ARG A 18 9.23 4.17 3.67
C ARG A 18 8.39 4.41 2.43
N ILE A 19 7.23 5.03 2.64
CA ILE A 19 6.24 5.28 1.58
C ILE A 19 5.88 6.77 1.53
N ALA A 20 5.44 7.26 0.38
CA ALA A 20 4.76 8.55 0.34
C ALA A 20 3.37 8.36 0.96
N LEU A 21 3.06 9.15 1.98
CA LEU A 21 1.86 9.01 2.80
C LEU A 21 1.26 10.38 3.06
N GLU A 22 0.00 10.54 2.66
CA GLU A 22 -0.83 11.71 2.94
C GLU A 22 -2.09 11.27 3.71
N ILE A 23 -2.40 12.01 4.77
CA ILE A 23 -3.55 11.76 5.64
C ILE A 23 -4.44 12.99 5.61
N SER A 24 -5.71 12.81 5.22
CA SER A 24 -6.70 13.89 5.20
C SER A 24 -7.95 13.48 5.98
N PRO A 25 -8.53 14.37 6.82
CA PRO A 25 -9.82 14.11 7.45
C PRO A 25 -10.91 13.92 6.40
N LEU A 26 -11.79 12.95 6.60
CA LEU A 26 -12.96 12.75 5.73
C LEU A 26 -14.15 13.57 6.23
N SER A 27 -14.92 14.12 5.30
CA SER A 27 -16.25 14.62 5.58
C SER A 27 -17.19 13.48 5.98
N ALA A 28 -18.33 13.80 6.62
CA ALA A 28 -19.32 12.79 6.99
C ALA A 28 -19.87 12.02 5.78
N ALA A 29 -19.97 12.66 4.62
CA ALA A 29 -20.42 12.04 3.38
C ALA A 29 -19.40 11.02 2.86
N GLU A 30 -18.12 11.40 2.77
CA GLU A 30 -17.06 10.50 2.27
C GLU A 30 -16.80 9.35 3.25
N ALA A 31 -16.93 9.63 4.55
CA ALA A 31 -16.80 8.68 5.64
C ALA A 31 -17.84 7.56 5.60
N LEU A 32 -19.06 7.85 5.12
CA LEU A 32 -20.19 6.90 5.05
C LEU A 32 -20.46 6.38 3.63
N GLY A 33 -19.80 6.95 2.62
CA GLY A 33 -19.97 6.55 1.23
C GLY A 33 -19.46 5.13 0.96
N THR A 34 -20.15 4.42 0.06
CA THR A 34 -19.82 3.05 -0.36
C THR A 34 -18.92 3.01 -1.58
N ASP A 35 -18.84 4.10 -2.35
CA ASP A 35 -18.02 4.19 -3.55
C ASP A 35 -16.53 4.29 -3.20
N LEU A 36 -15.66 3.97 -4.14
CA LEU A 36 -14.22 4.20 -3.99
C LEU A 36 -13.95 5.69 -3.75
N LEU A 37 -13.07 6.00 -2.78
CA LEU A 37 -12.62 7.37 -2.56
C LEU A 37 -11.93 7.92 -3.82
N GLN A 38 -12.06 9.22 -4.02
CA GLN A 38 -11.36 9.97 -5.06
C GLN A 38 -10.47 11.02 -4.39
N ASP A 39 -9.22 11.14 -4.86
CA ASP A 39 -8.31 12.23 -4.49
C ASP A 39 -8.59 13.47 -5.36
N ASP A 40 -8.16 14.63 -4.90
CA ASP A 40 -8.22 15.86 -5.71
C ASP A 40 -7.31 15.79 -6.95
N SER A 41 -6.27 14.94 -6.94
CA SER A 41 -5.39 14.72 -8.09
C SER A 41 -5.99 13.70 -9.07
N PRO A 42 -6.38 14.11 -10.30
CA PRO A 42 -6.88 13.18 -11.30
C PRO A 42 -5.82 12.15 -11.72
N LEU A 43 -4.53 12.55 -11.71
CA LEU A 43 -3.43 11.64 -12.04
C LEU A 43 -3.28 10.53 -11.00
N PHE A 44 -3.45 10.84 -9.72
CA PHE A 44 -3.41 9.83 -8.66
C PHE A 44 -4.59 8.85 -8.79
N ASN A 45 -5.79 9.36 -9.08
CA ASN A 45 -6.99 8.51 -9.27
C ASN A 45 -6.80 7.54 -10.44
N LEU A 46 -6.33 8.03 -11.59
CA LEU A 46 -6.04 7.21 -12.76
C LEU A 46 -4.96 6.15 -12.46
N LEU A 47 -3.90 6.51 -11.74
CA LEU A 47 -2.85 5.57 -11.36
C LEU A 47 -3.39 4.46 -10.44
N SER A 48 -4.21 4.82 -9.46
CA SER A 48 -4.81 3.88 -8.51
C SER A 48 -5.79 2.93 -9.21
N GLU A 49 -6.65 3.46 -10.07
CA GLU A 49 -7.59 2.66 -10.88
C GLU A 49 -6.85 1.70 -11.82
N LEU A 50 -5.77 2.17 -12.46
CA LEU A 50 -4.97 1.34 -13.35
C LEU A 50 -4.36 0.14 -12.62
N HIS A 51 -3.76 0.36 -11.45
CA HIS A 51 -3.16 -0.72 -10.65
C HIS A 51 -4.20 -1.73 -10.14
N LEU A 52 -5.39 -1.25 -9.77
CA LEU A 52 -6.49 -2.11 -9.35
C LEU A 52 -6.98 -2.98 -10.50
N SER A 53 -7.21 -2.37 -11.67
CA SER A 53 -7.62 -3.06 -12.90
C SER A 53 -6.57 -4.07 -13.36
N GLU A 54 -5.29 -3.72 -13.29
CA GLU A 54 -4.20 -4.64 -13.60
C GLU A 54 -4.25 -5.86 -12.67
N PHE A 55 -4.39 -5.64 -11.35
CA PHE A 55 -4.47 -6.70 -10.36
C PHE A 55 -5.63 -7.68 -10.63
N GLU A 56 -6.83 -7.15 -10.89
CA GLU A 56 -8.03 -7.94 -11.19
C GLU A 56 -7.87 -8.77 -12.48
N SER A 57 -7.22 -8.23 -13.50
CA SER A 57 -7.04 -8.89 -14.80
C SER A 57 -6.12 -10.13 -14.73
N GLN A 58 -5.25 -10.24 -13.73
CA GLN A 58 -4.21 -11.26 -13.69
C GLN A 58 -4.76 -12.69 -13.62
N HIS A 59 -5.89 -12.90 -12.94
CA HIS A 59 -6.50 -14.23 -12.88
C HIS A 59 -7.04 -14.66 -14.25
N LEU A 60 -7.66 -13.73 -14.98
CA LEU A 60 -8.19 -13.98 -16.33
C LEU A 60 -7.06 -14.36 -17.29
N LEU A 61 -5.92 -13.67 -17.21
CA LEU A 61 -4.76 -13.99 -18.03
C LEU A 61 -4.17 -15.38 -17.73
N ARG A 62 -4.21 -15.82 -16.46
CA ARG A 62 -3.81 -17.19 -16.09
C ARG A 62 -4.73 -18.23 -16.71
N GLN A 63 -6.05 -18.06 -16.59
CA GLN A 63 -7.04 -18.97 -17.19
C GLN A 63 -6.93 -19.01 -18.72
N LEU A 64 -6.68 -17.86 -19.36
CA LEU A 64 -6.52 -17.79 -20.81
C LEU A 64 -5.25 -18.51 -21.29
N SER A 65 -4.17 -18.42 -20.51
CA SER A 65 -2.90 -19.08 -20.84
C SER A 65 -3.00 -20.61 -20.91
N GLU A 66 -4.01 -21.20 -20.25
CA GLU A 66 -4.30 -22.64 -20.34
C GLU A 66 -4.99 -23.01 -21.66
N LYS A 67 -5.73 -22.05 -22.26
CA LYS A 67 -6.50 -22.25 -23.50
C LYS A 67 -5.72 -21.88 -24.76
N ASP A 68 -5.03 -20.74 -24.74
CA ASP A 68 -4.26 -20.23 -25.88
C ASP A 68 -2.99 -19.52 -25.40
N ARG A 69 -1.86 -20.16 -25.63
CA ARG A 69 -0.55 -19.63 -25.23
C ARG A 69 -0.11 -18.44 -26.08
N THR A 70 -0.47 -18.41 -27.36
CA THR A 70 -0.08 -17.33 -28.29
C THR A 70 -0.82 -16.05 -27.95
N LEU A 71 -2.14 -16.15 -27.76
CA LEU A 71 -2.96 -15.01 -27.34
C LEU A 71 -2.54 -14.52 -25.95
N ALA A 72 -2.29 -15.43 -25.00
CA ALA A 72 -1.81 -15.05 -23.68
C ALA A 72 -0.44 -14.35 -23.73
N ALA A 73 0.49 -14.79 -24.58
CA ALA A 73 1.76 -14.10 -24.78
C ALA A 73 1.59 -12.70 -25.36
N PHE A 74 0.70 -12.53 -26.34
CA PHE A 74 0.37 -11.22 -26.91
C PHE A 74 -0.22 -10.27 -25.85
N LEU A 75 -1.18 -10.74 -25.05
CA LEU A 75 -1.79 -9.94 -23.99
C LEU A 75 -0.81 -9.60 -22.87
N LYS A 76 0.09 -10.52 -22.49
CA LYS A 76 1.20 -10.21 -21.57
C LYS A 76 2.07 -9.08 -22.10
N ALA A 77 2.36 -9.06 -23.41
CA ALA A 77 3.11 -7.98 -24.02
C ALA A 77 2.33 -6.65 -24.01
N GLN A 78 1.00 -6.66 -24.16
CA GLN A 78 0.18 -5.45 -24.01
C GLN A 78 0.17 -4.95 -22.56
N ASN A 79 -0.04 -5.84 -21.58
CA ASN A 79 0.04 -5.47 -20.16
C ASN A 79 1.40 -4.85 -19.85
N LYS A 80 2.50 -5.44 -20.36
CA LYS A 80 3.83 -4.87 -20.15
C LYS A 80 3.99 -3.44 -20.70
N ARG A 81 3.33 -3.11 -21.81
CA ARG A 81 3.31 -1.73 -22.34
C ARG A 81 2.53 -0.80 -21.42
N ILE A 82 1.42 -1.28 -20.86
CA ILE A 82 0.63 -0.54 -19.87
C ILE A 82 1.45 -0.29 -18.60
N ASP A 83 2.19 -1.29 -18.09
CA ASP A 83 3.08 -1.13 -16.93
C ASP A 83 4.11 -0.03 -17.17
N LEU A 84 4.67 0.05 -18.39
CA LEU A 84 5.64 1.09 -18.74
C LEU A 84 5.00 2.48 -18.76
N LEU A 85 3.78 2.61 -19.26
CA LEU A 85 3.02 3.86 -19.21
C LEU A 85 2.67 4.24 -17.76
N SER A 86 2.26 3.26 -16.94
CA SER A 86 2.02 3.45 -15.50
C SER A 86 3.27 3.99 -14.81
N ALA A 87 4.45 3.44 -15.12
CA ALA A 87 5.71 3.94 -14.58
C ALA A 87 6.05 5.39 -15.00
N VAL A 88 5.64 5.82 -16.20
CA VAL A 88 5.79 7.23 -16.64
C VAL A 88 4.83 8.16 -15.89
N VAL A 89 3.58 7.74 -15.71
CA VAL A 89 2.59 8.49 -14.90
C VAL A 89 3.07 8.60 -13.45
N ALA A 90 3.52 7.49 -12.86
CA ALA A 90 4.07 7.46 -11.52
C ALA A 90 5.28 8.38 -11.37
N GLN A 91 6.21 8.42 -12.33
CA GLN A 91 7.34 9.36 -12.31
C GLN A 91 6.91 10.83 -12.34
N THR A 92 5.86 11.14 -13.10
CA THR A 92 5.29 12.49 -13.16
C THR A 92 4.66 12.86 -11.81
N LEU A 93 3.99 11.89 -11.18
CA LEU A 93 3.35 12.06 -9.88
C LEU A 93 4.36 12.16 -8.74
N LEU A 94 5.48 11.45 -8.78
CA LEU A 94 6.52 11.47 -7.73
C LEU A 94 7.03 12.88 -7.41
N GLY A 95 7.04 13.80 -8.38
CA GLY A 95 7.39 15.21 -8.13
C GLY A 95 6.33 16.02 -7.38
N GLN A 96 5.11 15.49 -7.23
CA GLN A 96 3.97 16.13 -6.58
C GLN A 96 3.62 15.48 -5.22
N LEU A 97 4.16 14.29 -4.94
CA LEU A 97 3.88 13.55 -3.72
C LEU A 97 4.71 14.08 -2.54
N SER A 98 4.16 13.88 -1.34
CA SER A 98 4.93 14.00 -0.09
C SER A 98 6.20 13.12 -0.10
N ALA A 99 7.24 13.60 0.59
CA ALA A 99 8.47 12.84 0.75
C ALA A 99 8.22 11.51 1.48
N PRO A 100 8.88 10.40 1.08
CA PRO A 100 8.70 9.12 1.75
C PRO A 100 9.03 9.19 3.24
N ARG A 101 8.07 8.78 4.07
CA ARG A 101 8.19 8.75 5.54
C ARG A 101 8.10 7.32 6.06
N ALA A 102 8.70 7.11 7.23
CA ALA A 102 8.70 5.81 7.89
C ALA A 102 7.28 5.46 8.36
N VAL A 103 6.89 4.21 8.14
CA VAL A 103 5.60 3.66 8.55
C VAL A 103 5.77 2.21 9.02
N VAL A 104 4.86 1.77 9.88
CA VAL A 104 4.61 0.34 10.10
C VAL A 104 3.30 -0.01 9.40
N LEU A 105 3.38 -0.88 8.40
CA LEU A 105 2.25 -1.23 7.54
C LEU A 105 1.84 -2.69 7.73
N SER A 106 0.53 -2.93 7.77
CA SER A 106 -0.08 -4.26 7.78
C SER A 106 -1.28 -4.30 6.84
N GLU A 107 -1.87 -5.49 6.64
CA GLU A 107 -3.11 -5.61 5.87
C GLU A 107 -4.31 -4.89 6.51
N GLY A 108 -4.24 -4.65 7.82
CA GLY A 108 -5.34 -4.04 8.58
C GLY A 108 -5.18 -2.54 8.84
N GLY A 109 -4.01 -1.95 8.59
CA GLY A 109 -3.78 -0.57 8.96
C GLY A 109 -2.34 -0.11 8.78
N VAL A 110 -2.14 1.19 8.98
CA VAL A 110 -0.84 1.84 8.95
C VAL A 110 -0.63 2.67 10.21
N GLU A 111 0.58 2.61 10.73
CA GLU A 111 1.06 3.40 11.85
C GLU A 111 2.20 4.32 11.39
N PHE A 112 2.18 5.57 11.87
CA PHE A 112 3.07 6.62 11.41
C PHE A 112 3.21 7.74 12.44
N ALA A 113 4.27 8.55 12.28
CA ALA A 113 4.44 9.77 13.05
C ALA A 113 3.76 10.97 12.37
N GLU A 114 3.06 11.81 13.13
CA GLU A 114 2.34 12.99 12.64
C GLU A 114 2.67 14.22 13.49
N ALA A 115 2.71 15.40 12.86
CA ALA A 115 3.06 16.64 13.56
C ALA A 115 1.90 17.20 14.40
N ARG A 116 0.66 16.84 14.06
CA ARG A 116 -0.55 17.30 14.73
C ARG A 116 -1.35 16.10 15.24
N PRO A 117 -2.03 16.22 16.38
CA PRO A 117 -2.84 15.13 16.90
C PRO A 117 -4.03 14.84 15.99
N LEU A 118 -4.36 13.55 15.87
CA LEU A 118 -5.57 13.08 15.20
C LEU A 118 -6.47 12.41 16.24
N ALA A 119 -7.74 12.82 16.30
CA ALA A 119 -8.66 12.30 17.31
C ALA A 119 -8.92 10.80 17.09
N ALA A 120 -8.80 10.00 18.15
CA ALA A 120 -9.18 8.59 18.12
C ALA A 120 -10.64 8.45 17.66
N GLY A 121 -10.90 7.52 16.75
CA GLY A 121 -12.19 7.31 16.13
C GLY A 121 -12.49 8.20 14.92
N ALA A 122 -11.68 9.22 14.63
CA ALA A 122 -11.83 10.02 13.42
C ALA A 122 -11.63 9.16 12.16
N ARG A 123 -12.44 9.41 11.13
CA ARG A 123 -12.28 8.79 9.80
C ARG A 123 -11.39 9.67 8.93
N VAL A 124 -10.43 9.05 8.26
CA VAL A 124 -9.43 9.71 7.43
C VAL A 124 -9.28 8.99 6.09
N ALA A 125 -8.92 9.72 5.06
CA ALA A 125 -8.38 9.19 3.83
C ALA A 125 -6.88 8.94 4.04
N VAL A 126 -6.43 7.77 3.61
CA VAL A 126 -5.04 7.35 3.66
C VAL A 126 -4.59 7.15 2.22
N LYS A 127 -3.87 8.15 1.71
CA LYS A 127 -3.30 8.16 0.37
C LYS A 127 -1.85 7.67 0.46
N MET A 128 -1.58 6.57 -0.22
CA MET A 128 -0.28 5.90 -0.21
C MET A 128 0.27 5.76 -1.62
N VAL A 129 1.58 5.95 -1.75
CA VAL A 129 2.33 5.43 -2.91
C VAL A 129 3.42 4.50 -2.40
N LEU A 130 3.23 3.22 -2.71
CA LEU A 130 4.00 2.10 -2.21
C LEU A 130 5.16 1.79 -3.17
N MET A 131 6.39 1.84 -2.65
CA MET A 131 7.63 1.72 -3.44
C MET A 131 8.19 0.29 -3.39
N PRO A 132 8.96 -0.17 -4.40
CA PRO A 132 9.48 0.59 -5.55
C PRO A 132 8.56 0.68 -6.78
N GLN A 133 7.42 -0.03 -6.81
CA GLN A 133 6.54 -0.06 -7.99
C GLN A 133 5.71 1.22 -8.18
N ALA A 134 5.76 2.16 -7.22
CA ALA A 134 4.92 3.35 -7.17
C ALA A 134 3.42 3.00 -7.29
N LEU A 135 3.02 1.98 -6.52
CA LEU A 135 1.65 1.52 -6.42
C LEU A 135 0.82 2.54 -5.64
N GLY A 136 -0.09 3.22 -6.33
CA GLY A 136 -1.02 4.19 -5.74
C GLY A 136 -2.23 3.50 -5.09
N LEU A 137 -2.54 3.87 -3.84
CA LEU A 137 -3.68 3.35 -3.11
C LEU A 137 -4.32 4.45 -2.26
N LEU A 138 -5.63 4.64 -2.37
CA LEU A 138 -6.41 5.53 -1.52
C LEU A 138 -7.45 4.73 -0.75
N LEU A 139 -7.30 4.72 0.58
CA LEU A 139 -8.11 3.91 1.48
C LEU A 139 -8.82 4.79 2.50
N ARG A 140 -9.99 4.33 2.96
CA ARG A 140 -10.60 4.86 4.19
C ARG A 140 -9.93 4.19 5.39
N ALA A 141 -9.71 4.96 6.44
CA ALA A 141 -9.25 4.42 7.71
C ALA A 141 -9.92 5.12 8.89
N LYS A 142 -9.86 4.48 10.06
CA LYS A 142 -10.26 5.02 11.35
C LYS A 142 -9.01 5.13 12.23
N VAL A 143 -8.80 6.28 12.86
CA VAL A 143 -7.73 6.46 13.85
C VAL A 143 -8.02 5.57 15.06
N THR A 144 -7.09 4.69 15.43
CA THR A 144 -7.23 3.76 16.56
C THR A 144 -6.62 4.35 17.84
N HIS A 145 -5.48 5.01 17.72
CA HIS A 145 -4.80 5.72 18.81
C HIS A 145 -4.00 6.92 18.27
N CYS A 146 -3.65 7.84 19.16
CA CYS A 146 -2.80 8.99 18.86
C CYS A 146 -2.05 9.39 20.14
N ASP A 147 -0.81 8.94 20.25
CA ASP A 147 0.00 9.07 21.46
C ASP A 147 1.13 10.07 21.26
N LYS A 148 1.28 11.00 22.20
CA LYS A 148 2.34 12.02 22.11
C LYS A 148 3.69 11.39 22.41
N ARG A 149 4.64 11.56 21.51
CA ARG A 149 6.02 11.09 21.61
C ARG A 149 6.91 12.09 22.37
N ALA A 150 8.07 11.62 22.82
CA ALA A 150 9.04 12.43 23.55
C ALA A 150 9.64 13.58 22.71
N ASP A 151 9.71 13.40 21.39
CA ASP A 151 10.16 14.41 20.42
C ASP A 151 9.09 15.47 20.09
N GLY A 152 7.90 15.37 20.68
CA GLY A 152 6.79 16.29 20.49
C GLY A 152 5.87 15.96 19.30
N GLN A 153 6.19 14.93 18.50
CA GLN A 153 5.28 14.40 17.47
C GLN A 153 4.23 13.47 18.09
N TYR A 154 3.32 12.96 17.26
CA TYR A 154 2.31 11.99 17.64
C TYR A 154 2.52 10.69 16.88
N GLU A 155 2.54 9.57 17.58
CA GLU A 155 2.41 8.24 16.99
C GLU A 155 0.93 7.97 16.76
N VAL A 156 0.56 7.72 15.51
CA VAL A 156 -0.83 7.53 15.10
C VAL A 156 -0.97 6.15 14.47
N GLY A 157 -1.79 5.31 15.08
CA GLY A 157 -2.28 4.09 14.47
C GLY A 157 -3.61 4.31 13.77
N THR A 158 -3.76 3.69 12.61
CA THR A 158 -5.02 3.67 11.86
C THR A 158 -5.40 2.24 11.50
N GLU A 159 -6.70 1.99 11.37
CA GLU A 159 -7.27 0.73 10.86
C GLU A 159 -8.00 1.02 9.55
N PHE A 160 -7.68 0.29 8.49
CA PHE A 160 -8.38 0.41 7.21
C PHE A 160 -9.82 -0.10 7.33
N VAL A 161 -10.75 0.66 6.76
CA VAL A 161 -12.18 0.34 6.78
C VAL A 161 -12.73 0.34 5.36
N ASP A 162 -13.78 -0.46 5.15
CA ASP A 162 -14.54 -0.46 3.90
C ASP A 162 -13.67 -0.73 2.63
N MET A 163 -12.61 -1.53 2.79
CA MET A 163 -11.74 -1.95 1.68
C MET A 163 -12.44 -2.95 0.77
N THR A 164 -12.25 -2.80 -0.55
CA THR A 164 -12.62 -3.84 -1.51
C THR A 164 -11.68 -5.05 -1.41
N ASP A 165 -12.14 -6.22 -1.86
CA ASP A 165 -11.29 -7.43 -1.91
C ASP A 165 -10.03 -7.21 -2.75
N ALA A 166 -10.16 -6.49 -3.87
CA ALA A 166 -9.05 -6.15 -4.74
C ALA A 166 -8.02 -5.25 -4.02
N GLN A 167 -8.46 -4.20 -3.30
CA GLN A 167 -7.58 -3.36 -2.49
C GLN A 167 -6.86 -4.17 -1.40
N ARG A 168 -7.60 -5.04 -0.70
CA ARG A 168 -7.04 -5.88 0.38
C ARG A 168 -5.96 -6.82 -0.15
N GLN A 169 -6.25 -7.53 -1.24
CA GLN A 169 -5.31 -8.48 -1.82
C GLN A 169 -4.09 -7.79 -2.45
N LEU A 170 -4.29 -6.62 -3.06
CA LEU A 170 -3.22 -5.79 -3.61
C LEU A 170 -2.25 -5.34 -2.50
N LEU A 171 -2.77 -4.87 -1.37
CA LEU A 171 -1.98 -4.49 -0.19
C LEU A 171 -1.27 -5.70 0.43
N ALA A 172 -1.97 -6.81 0.63
CA ALA A 172 -1.39 -8.06 1.16
C ALA A 172 -0.23 -8.55 0.29
N ARG A 173 -0.40 -8.52 -1.03
CA ARG A 173 0.66 -8.89 -1.98
C ARG A 173 1.87 -7.96 -1.85
N TYR A 174 1.66 -6.66 -1.73
CA TYR A 174 2.74 -5.71 -1.53
C TYR A 174 3.54 -6.04 -0.26
N ILE A 175 2.86 -6.25 0.86
CA ILE A 175 3.49 -6.57 2.15
C ILE A 175 4.33 -7.85 2.04
N LEU A 176 3.77 -8.92 1.47
CA LEU A 176 4.49 -10.18 1.26
C LEU A 176 5.75 -10.01 0.39
N GLN A 177 5.66 -9.20 -0.67
CA GLN A 177 6.80 -8.92 -1.54
C GLN A 177 7.89 -8.13 -0.81
N ARG A 178 7.52 -7.13 0.00
CA ARG A 178 8.47 -6.33 0.79
C ARG A 178 9.14 -7.16 1.87
N GLN A 179 8.40 -7.99 2.60
CA GLN A 179 9.00 -8.93 3.57
C GLN A 179 9.99 -9.88 2.91
N ALA A 180 9.64 -10.45 1.75
CA ALA A 180 10.54 -11.33 1.01
C ALA A 180 11.82 -10.60 0.57
N GLN A 181 11.70 -9.33 0.15
CA GLN A 181 12.85 -8.49 -0.21
C GLN A 181 13.74 -8.19 0.99
N GLN A 182 13.16 -7.77 2.12
CA GLN A 182 13.90 -7.45 3.35
C GLN A 182 14.64 -8.67 3.90
N ARG A 183 14.00 -9.85 3.89
CA ARG A 183 14.65 -11.12 4.28
C ARG A 183 15.87 -11.44 3.42
N ARG A 184 15.78 -11.25 2.09
CA ARG A 184 16.92 -11.45 1.19
C ARG A 184 18.06 -10.48 1.50
N GLN A 185 17.75 -9.20 1.67
CA GLN A 185 18.75 -8.18 2.00
C GLN A 185 19.44 -8.44 3.34
N ALA A 186 18.71 -8.91 4.35
CA ALA A 186 19.27 -9.26 5.65
C ALA A 186 20.22 -10.47 5.57
N LEU A 187 19.90 -11.47 4.73
CA LEU A 187 20.78 -12.61 4.48
C LEU A 187 22.05 -12.17 3.73
N ASP A 188 21.93 -11.34 2.70
CA ASP A 188 23.07 -10.84 1.92
C ASP A 188 24.02 -9.97 2.78
N GLN A 189 23.49 -9.18 3.72
CA GLN A 189 24.29 -8.37 4.65
C GLN A 189 24.98 -9.19 5.74
N ASN A 190 24.44 -10.36 6.07
CA ASN A 190 25.00 -11.28 7.05
C ASN A 190 25.93 -12.35 6.43
N ASP A 191 26.20 -12.29 5.12
CA ASP A 191 27.12 -13.21 4.45
C ASP A 191 28.56 -12.63 4.42
N PRO A 192 29.49 -13.11 5.29
CA PRO A 192 30.84 -12.56 5.40
C PRO A 192 31.72 -12.79 4.16
N ALA A 193 31.25 -13.55 3.16
CA ALA A 193 31.98 -13.79 1.91
C ALA A 193 31.83 -12.66 0.87
N ALA A 194 30.88 -11.72 1.06
CA ALA A 194 30.63 -10.63 0.10
C ALA A 194 31.39 -9.32 0.40
N SER A 195 32.17 -9.27 1.49
CA SER A 195 32.98 -8.12 1.90
C SER A 195 34.48 -8.29 1.65
N SER A 196 34.87 -9.19 0.75
CA SER A 196 36.26 -9.41 0.29
C SER A 196 36.49 -8.88 -1.13
#